data_AF-A0A8H7GVM7-F1
#
_entry.id   AF-A0A8H7GVM7-F1
#
_cell.length_a   1.000
_cell.length_b   1.000
_cell.length_c   1.000
_cell.angle_alpha   90.00
_cell.angle_beta   90.00
_cell.angle_gamma   90.00
#
_symmetry.space_group_name_H-M   'P 1'
#
loop_
_entity.id
_entity.type
_entity.pdbx_description
1 polymer ?
#
loop_
_entity_poly.entity_id
_entity_poly.type
_entity_poly.pdbx_seq_one_letter_code
_entity_poly.pdbx_strand_id
1 'polypeptide(L)'
;MEPKLNNLPDEPMPELRVLDFSLSPGCIMEVGGIHEHLMLLNSELTEQCIQKNDLREPHIYYLRLLSTTDLLFHLFPFAPLVESNGVVRLLLTYLVDCTFLLTSLLAILATFQFIRTSEKRHDAALLFYIDVCFRALSEAFKKHHYYENSAIFASSIEKLLLTVLIVSTRFTATTTLLDAHAPSTWKDHLKGARDLLVNYSLMTRLSLRSRLPYMLSGLALAKCWFFAIEASAAMHTSVGGALSRAQVWQGETGLLPMPDLYLYAPAVDLDTEYQTFVDTGCIEPCVHPEYHHALLRVQLVHDIDEDSVFNLYWGFNLSFLRPVLAFVSFTDAVKRRGLAHVPFKWTMHLLGLLDSLLQERVVPGVCLHTFEIPRSSIAHPEYEGENRLRLPESCYATKRDEQGNLVYFSWFDASHQFHGDYLSLRVMVSQNFLALPRSHPDVQYLIRKFFDGAFFIKSKKSAQYEHERHHVVTDSSNYYLSTNLFDIRCVMVQSMFRLVSGIVVEEDHFEKIELYFMGVLKLGNGSLLKSLDMVARIRLLRAENAVELGDAPDERIYDFYDSMNDIPFS
;
A
#
# COMPACT_ATOMS: atom_id res chain seq x y z
N MET A 1 27.51 53.33 -55.64
CA MET A 1 28.79 53.03 -54.96
C MET A 1 28.43 52.18 -53.74
N GLU A 2 28.37 50.87 -53.98
CA GLU A 2 28.29 49.82 -52.97
C GLU A 2 29.69 49.57 -52.39
N PRO A 3 29.76 48.90 -51.23
CA PRO A 3 30.66 47.75 -51.09
C PRO A 3 29.87 46.54 -50.54
N LYS A 4 29.65 45.50 -51.34
CA LYS A 4 30.50 44.32 -51.61
C LYS A 4 30.60 43.28 -50.47
N LEU A 5 29.94 42.15 -50.77
CA LEU A 5 30.09 40.79 -50.24
C LEU A 5 31.54 40.27 -50.18
N ASN A 6 31.77 39.32 -49.25
CA ASN A 6 32.44 38.03 -49.49
C ASN A 6 31.91 37.05 -48.40
N ASN A 7 31.08 36.06 -48.75
CA ASN A 7 31.36 34.71 -49.30
C ASN A 7 31.63 33.65 -48.21
N LEU A 8 30.65 32.78 -47.98
CA LEU A 8 30.80 31.36 -47.57
C LEU A 8 29.58 30.58 -48.13
N PRO A 9 29.74 29.29 -48.50
CA PRO A 9 28.98 28.65 -49.60
C PRO A 9 27.61 28.08 -49.18
N ASP A 10 26.67 28.16 -50.12
CA ASP A 10 25.40 27.45 -50.15
C ASP A 10 25.63 25.95 -50.47
N GLU A 11 25.29 25.06 -49.53
CA GLU A 11 24.90 23.69 -49.85
C GLU A 11 23.48 23.45 -49.31
N PRO A 12 22.51 23.04 -50.15
CA PRO A 12 21.18 22.69 -49.70
C PRO A 12 21.19 21.30 -49.04
N MET A 13 20.63 21.23 -47.82
CA MET A 13 20.31 19.97 -47.14
C MET A 13 19.39 19.10 -48.02
N PRO A 14 19.69 17.81 -48.21
CA PRO A 14 18.87 16.94 -49.05
C PRO A 14 17.54 16.59 -48.36
N GLU A 15 16.43 16.84 -49.06
CA GLU A 15 15.10 16.35 -48.72
C GLU A 15 15.10 14.81 -48.74
N LEU A 16 14.75 14.19 -47.60
CA LEU A 16 14.55 12.74 -47.51
C LEU A 16 13.16 12.38 -48.06
N ARG A 17 13.18 11.72 -49.22
CA ARG A 17 12.01 11.11 -49.87
C ARG A 17 11.44 9.98 -49.02
N VAL A 18 10.12 9.96 -48.92
CA VAL A 18 9.31 8.81 -48.51
C VAL A 18 9.54 7.67 -49.51
N LEU A 19 10.16 6.58 -49.07
CA LEU A 19 10.12 5.30 -49.78
C LEU A 19 9.89 4.17 -48.77
N ASP A 20 8.93 3.34 -49.13
CA ASP A 20 8.38 2.19 -48.42
C ASP A 20 9.46 1.22 -47.90
N PHE A 21 9.29 0.75 -46.66
CA PHE A 21 10.04 -0.40 -46.16
C PHE A 21 9.12 -1.47 -45.60
N SER A 22 8.97 -2.52 -46.39
CA SER A 22 8.58 -3.87 -45.96
C SER A 22 9.50 -4.35 -44.83
N LEU A 23 8.90 -4.77 -43.72
CA LEU A 23 9.56 -5.41 -42.58
C LEU A 23 10.26 -6.71 -43.02
N SER A 24 11.57 -6.79 -42.84
CA SER A 24 12.31 -8.05 -42.89
C SER A 24 12.12 -8.83 -41.57
N PRO A 25 11.69 -10.10 -41.62
CA PRO A 25 11.52 -10.93 -40.43
C PRO A 25 12.88 -11.50 -40.02
N GLY A 26 13.53 -10.89 -39.03
CA GLY A 26 14.82 -11.37 -38.55
C GLY A 26 15.31 -10.85 -37.20
N CYS A 27 14.62 -9.91 -36.55
CA CYS A 27 15.03 -9.46 -35.21
C CYS A 27 14.37 -10.34 -34.16
N ILE A 28 14.99 -11.49 -33.89
CA ILE A 28 14.79 -12.23 -32.64
C ILE A 28 15.31 -11.31 -31.54
N MET A 29 14.40 -10.63 -30.85
CA MET A 29 14.71 -9.82 -29.68
C MET A 29 15.11 -10.78 -28.55
N GLU A 30 16.39 -10.79 -28.18
CA GLU A 30 16.80 -11.36 -26.92
C GLU A 30 16.18 -10.52 -25.78
N VAL A 31 15.24 -11.13 -25.06
CA VAL A 31 14.66 -10.64 -23.79
C VAL A 31 15.70 -10.78 -22.65
N GLY A 32 16.99 -10.68 -22.98
CA GLY A 32 18.12 -11.10 -22.13
C GLY A 32 18.47 -10.14 -20.98
N GLY A 33 18.09 -8.87 -21.06
CA GLY A 33 18.54 -7.87 -20.07
C GLY A 33 17.89 -7.97 -18.68
N ILE A 34 16.67 -8.50 -18.57
CA ILE A 34 15.98 -8.61 -17.27
C ILE A 34 16.40 -9.89 -16.53
N HIS A 35 16.78 -10.95 -17.26
CA HIS A 35 17.13 -12.23 -16.64
C HIS A 35 18.49 -12.22 -15.94
N GLU A 36 19.48 -11.50 -16.46
CA GLU A 36 20.80 -11.40 -15.82
C GLU A 36 20.79 -10.57 -14.52
N HIS A 37 19.97 -9.51 -14.44
CA HIS A 37 19.85 -8.70 -13.23
C HIS A 37 19.01 -9.34 -12.13
N LEU A 38 18.22 -10.38 -12.42
CA LEU A 38 17.41 -11.08 -11.43
C LEU A 38 18.24 -11.85 -10.38
N MET A 39 19.53 -12.08 -10.64
CA MET A 39 20.44 -12.83 -9.76
C MET A 39 21.37 -11.94 -8.91
N LEU A 40 21.43 -10.63 -9.17
CA LEU A 40 22.31 -9.71 -8.45
C LEU A 40 21.71 -9.31 -7.09
N LEU A 41 22.59 -9.10 -6.11
CA LEU A 41 22.23 -8.56 -4.80
C LEU A 41 21.90 -7.06 -4.91
N ASN A 42 21.03 -6.57 -4.02
CA ASN A 42 20.63 -5.15 -4.04
C ASN A 42 21.82 -4.22 -3.74
N SER A 43 22.79 -4.65 -2.93
CA SER A 43 24.06 -3.95 -2.73
C SER A 43 24.88 -3.80 -4.01
N GLU A 44 24.98 -4.84 -4.83
CA GLU A 44 25.73 -4.81 -6.10
C GLU A 44 25.07 -3.87 -7.12
N LEU A 45 23.74 -3.96 -7.24
CA LEU A 45 22.96 -3.07 -8.11
C LEU A 45 23.03 -1.62 -7.66
N THR A 46 23.10 -1.38 -6.35
CA THR A 46 23.30 -0.04 -5.78
C THR A 46 24.63 0.55 -6.23
N GLU A 47 25.73 -0.20 -6.13
CA GLU A 47 27.04 0.27 -6.58
C GLU A 47 27.10 0.47 -8.10
N GLN A 48 26.44 -0.38 -8.88
CA GLN A 48 26.28 -0.15 -10.33
C GLN A 48 25.51 1.15 -10.63
N CYS A 49 24.45 1.43 -9.88
CA CYS A 49 23.70 2.68 -10.03
C CYS A 49 24.53 3.90 -9.66
N ILE A 50 25.36 3.82 -8.62
CA ILE A 50 26.28 4.90 -8.22
C ILE A 50 27.26 5.19 -9.36
N GLN A 51 27.90 4.15 -9.90
CA GLN A 51 28.90 4.29 -10.96
C GLN A 51 28.28 4.81 -12.26
N LYS A 52 27.16 4.24 -12.70
CA LYS A 52 26.53 4.62 -13.99
C LYS A 52 25.96 6.05 -13.98
N ASN A 53 25.51 6.54 -12.83
CA ASN A 53 24.96 7.89 -12.70
C ASN A 53 26.00 8.93 -12.20
N ASP A 54 27.28 8.56 -12.03
CA ASP A 54 28.36 9.39 -11.46
C ASP A 54 27.95 10.11 -10.16
N LEU A 55 27.32 9.36 -9.24
CA LEU A 55 26.81 9.93 -8.00
C LEU A 55 27.94 10.26 -7.03
N ARG A 56 27.75 11.35 -6.25
CA ARG A 56 28.64 11.78 -5.17
C ARG A 56 27.85 11.92 -3.87
N GLU A 57 28.56 12.12 -2.76
CA GLU A 57 27.90 12.50 -1.51
C GLU A 57 27.14 13.83 -1.67
N PRO A 58 25.93 13.98 -1.07
CA PRO A 58 25.27 13.06 -0.16
C PRO A 58 24.36 12.01 -0.83
N HIS A 59 24.31 11.94 -2.17
CA HIS A 59 23.39 11.04 -2.91
C HIS A 59 23.71 9.56 -2.64
N ILE A 60 25.00 9.23 -2.59
CA ILE A 60 25.50 7.89 -2.27
C ILE A 60 24.96 7.41 -0.92
N TYR A 61 25.08 8.25 0.13
CA TYR A 61 24.55 7.93 1.45
C TYR A 61 23.09 7.48 1.39
N TYR A 62 22.22 8.26 0.75
CA TYR A 62 20.79 7.94 0.67
C TYR A 62 20.53 6.69 -0.17
N LEU A 63 21.20 6.53 -1.31
CA LEU A 63 20.97 5.38 -2.17
C LEU A 63 21.38 4.06 -1.48
N ARG A 64 22.49 4.07 -0.72
CA ARG A 64 22.93 2.90 0.06
C ARG A 64 21.96 2.49 1.16
N LEU A 65 21.06 3.37 1.61
CA LEU A 65 20.01 2.97 2.55
C LEU A 65 19.10 1.89 1.99
N LEU A 66 18.97 1.79 0.66
CA LEU A 66 18.13 0.79 0.01
C LEU A 66 18.59 -0.65 0.28
N SER A 67 19.89 -0.87 0.43
CA SER A 67 20.48 -2.19 0.62
C SER A 67 21.02 -2.41 2.03
N THR A 68 21.29 -1.34 2.79
CA THR A 68 21.92 -1.43 4.12
C THR A 68 20.97 -1.30 5.30
N THR A 69 19.71 -0.90 5.06
CA THR A 69 18.74 -0.64 6.13
C THR A 69 17.37 -1.21 5.82
N ASP A 70 16.56 -1.37 6.85
CA ASP A 70 15.16 -1.78 6.82
C ASP A 70 14.18 -0.66 6.40
N LEU A 71 14.67 0.55 6.10
CA LEU A 71 13.82 1.71 5.80
C LEU A 71 12.84 1.49 4.64
N LEU A 72 13.19 0.67 3.66
CA LEU A 72 12.26 0.38 2.55
C LEU A 72 11.11 -0.55 2.94
N PHE A 73 11.19 -1.21 4.09
CA PHE A 73 10.04 -1.94 4.61
C PHE A 73 8.91 -1.00 5.02
N HIS A 74 9.12 0.32 5.11
CA HIS A 74 8.03 1.29 5.14
C HIS A 74 7.13 1.22 3.89
N LEU A 75 7.71 0.87 2.73
CA LEU A 75 6.96 0.68 1.49
C LEU A 75 6.53 -0.77 1.32
N PHE A 76 7.37 -1.74 1.68
CA PHE A 76 7.12 -3.17 1.47
C PHE A 76 7.30 -3.97 2.78
N PRO A 77 6.35 -3.92 3.73
CA PRO A 77 6.56 -4.43 5.08
C PRO A 77 6.77 -5.95 5.18
N PHE A 78 6.21 -6.74 4.26
CA PHE A 78 6.42 -8.20 4.21
C PHE A 78 7.52 -8.65 3.26
N ALA A 79 8.39 -7.74 2.80
CA ALA A 79 9.59 -8.15 2.07
C ALA A 79 10.48 -9.02 2.98
N PRO A 80 10.99 -10.17 2.49
CA PRO A 80 11.66 -11.15 3.34
C PRO A 80 13.02 -10.68 3.85
N LEU A 81 13.86 -10.08 2.99
CA LEU A 81 15.18 -9.56 3.35
C LEU A 81 15.50 -8.31 2.53
N VAL A 82 16.35 -7.43 3.08
CA VAL A 82 16.78 -6.19 2.40
C VAL A 82 17.55 -6.50 1.12
N GLU A 83 18.52 -7.41 1.16
CA GLU A 83 19.40 -7.73 0.02
C GLU A 83 18.68 -8.51 -1.12
N SER A 84 17.60 -9.23 -0.79
CA SER A 84 16.86 -10.03 -1.77
C SER A 84 15.50 -9.44 -2.16
N ASN A 85 15.14 -8.25 -1.66
CA ASN A 85 13.86 -7.60 -1.96
C ASN A 85 13.71 -7.36 -3.48
N GLY A 86 12.78 -8.09 -4.11
CA GLY A 86 12.55 -8.05 -5.56
C GLY A 86 12.04 -6.71 -6.09
N VAL A 87 11.32 -5.92 -5.27
CA VAL A 87 10.89 -4.58 -5.67
C VAL A 87 12.07 -3.63 -5.72
N VAL A 88 12.95 -3.69 -4.72
CA VAL A 88 14.16 -2.85 -4.67
C VAL A 88 15.07 -3.16 -5.85
N ARG A 89 15.24 -4.45 -6.16
CA ARG A 89 15.97 -4.92 -7.33
C ARG A 89 15.41 -4.31 -8.61
N LEU A 90 14.09 -4.34 -8.79
CA LEU A 90 13.42 -3.76 -9.95
C LEU A 90 13.62 -2.24 -10.01
N LEU A 91 13.43 -1.54 -8.90
CA LEU A 91 13.63 -0.09 -8.81
C LEU A 91 15.06 0.29 -9.18
N LEU A 92 16.07 -0.34 -8.57
CA LEU A 92 17.49 -0.13 -8.85
C LEU A 92 17.81 -0.33 -10.34
N THR A 93 17.28 -1.40 -10.95
CA THR A 93 17.44 -1.66 -12.39
C THR A 93 16.88 -0.51 -13.24
N TYR A 94 15.84 0.17 -12.77
CA TYR A 94 15.16 1.25 -13.48
C TYR A 94 15.79 2.63 -13.24
N LEU A 95 16.63 2.78 -12.20
CA LEU A 95 17.28 4.06 -11.85
C LEU A 95 18.33 4.50 -12.87
N VAL A 96 18.95 3.54 -13.57
CA VAL A 96 19.96 3.83 -14.58
C VAL A 96 19.35 4.71 -15.68
N ASP A 97 20.00 5.84 -15.95
CA ASP A 97 19.59 6.86 -16.92
C ASP A 97 18.19 7.44 -16.68
N CYS A 98 17.72 7.45 -15.43
CA CYS A 98 16.40 7.99 -15.08
C CYS A 98 16.45 8.94 -13.87
N THR A 99 16.72 10.21 -14.16
CA THR A 99 16.89 11.26 -13.14
C THR A 99 15.65 11.46 -12.27
N PHE A 100 14.45 11.46 -12.85
CA PHE A 100 13.22 11.72 -12.10
C PHE A 100 12.88 10.56 -11.15
N LEU A 101 13.04 9.31 -11.57
CA LEU A 101 12.82 8.15 -10.69
C LEU A 101 13.85 8.11 -9.57
N LEU A 102 15.14 8.29 -9.90
CA LEU A 102 16.22 8.35 -8.92
C LEU A 102 15.96 9.42 -7.86
N THR A 103 15.70 10.66 -8.28
CA THR A 103 15.49 11.77 -7.33
C THR A 103 14.20 11.61 -6.52
N SER A 104 13.13 11.03 -7.07
CA SER A 104 11.94 10.67 -6.28
C SER A 104 12.24 9.64 -5.20
N LEU A 105 13.09 8.64 -5.50
CA LEU A 105 13.49 7.61 -4.55
C LEU A 105 14.40 8.17 -3.46
N LEU A 106 15.35 9.04 -3.82
CA LEU A 106 16.18 9.74 -2.83
C LEU A 106 15.35 10.65 -1.91
N ALA A 107 14.31 11.30 -2.45
CA ALA A 107 13.40 12.13 -1.67
C ALA A 107 12.61 11.33 -0.62
N ILE A 108 12.05 10.16 -0.97
CA ILE A 108 11.30 9.35 0.00
C ILE A 108 12.23 8.72 1.05
N LEU A 109 13.47 8.37 0.69
CA LEU A 109 14.46 7.90 1.68
C LEU A 109 14.89 9.01 2.64
N ALA A 110 15.11 10.22 2.14
CA ALA A 110 15.37 11.39 2.98
C ALA A 110 14.19 11.68 3.92
N THR A 111 12.95 11.46 3.45
CA THR A 111 11.75 11.56 4.27
C THR A 111 11.77 10.57 5.43
N PHE A 112 11.97 9.27 5.18
CA PHE A 112 11.98 8.28 6.26
C PHE A 112 13.13 8.51 7.25
N GLN A 113 14.30 8.91 6.76
CA GLN A 113 15.40 9.29 7.65
C GLN A 113 15.08 10.50 8.51
N PHE A 114 14.46 11.54 7.93
CA PHE A 114 14.04 12.71 8.69
C PHE A 114 13.04 12.33 9.78
N ILE A 115 12.05 11.48 9.48
CA ILE A 115 11.09 11.02 10.48
C ILE A 115 11.81 10.28 11.62
N ARG A 116 12.76 9.41 11.29
CA ARG A 116 13.45 8.59 12.29
C ARG A 116 14.43 9.38 13.17
N THR A 117 15.16 10.35 12.61
CA THR A 117 16.23 11.06 13.32
C THR A 117 15.87 12.48 13.72
N SER A 118 14.84 13.07 13.12
CA SER A 118 14.48 14.49 13.25
C SER A 118 15.61 15.47 12.88
N GLU A 119 16.62 15.02 12.13
CA GLU A 119 17.76 15.87 11.74
C GLU A 119 17.44 16.74 10.52
N LYS A 120 17.56 18.07 10.67
CA LYS A 120 17.23 19.06 9.61
C LYS A 120 17.95 18.87 8.27
N ARG A 121 19.11 18.19 8.25
CA ARG A 121 19.83 17.90 7.00
C ARG A 121 19.02 17.01 6.04
N HIS A 122 18.19 16.11 6.60
CA HIS A 122 17.36 15.22 5.80
C HIS A 122 16.17 15.96 5.20
N ASP A 123 15.60 16.90 5.94
CA ASP A 123 14.54 17.79 5.44
C ASP A 123 15.04 18.67 4.28
N ALA A 124 16.22 19.26 4.41
CA ALA A 124 16.85 20.02 3.32
C ALA A 124 17.13 19.15 2.08
N ALA A 125 17.61 17.92 2.28
CA ALA A 125 17.86 16.98 1.18
C ALA A 125 16.56 16.55 0.49
N LEU A 126 15.50 16.29 1.25
CA LEU A 126 14.16 16.01 0.74
C LEU A 126 13.67 17.13 -0.19
N LEU A 127 13.68 18.38 0.27
CA LEU A 127 13.21 19.52 -0.52
C LEU A 127 14.00 19.67 -1.83
N PHE A 128 15.32 19.48 -1.76
CA PHE A 128 16.20 19.50 -2.93
C PHE A 128 15.81 18.42 -3.95
N TYR A 129 15.68 17.16 -3.53
CA TYR A 129 15.39 16.07 -4.46
C TYR A 129 14.01 16.17 -5.10
N ILE A 130 13.01 16.66 -4.37
CA ILE A 130 11.67 16.87 -4.92
C ILE A 130 11.67 17.95 -5.99
N ASP A 131 12.35 19.06 -5.77
CA ASP A 131 12.46 20.12 -6.78
C ASP A 131 13.16 19.61 -8.05
N VAL A 132 14.25 18.84 -7.91
CA VAL A 132 14.94 18.23 -9.06
C VAL A 132 14.04 17.22 -9.77
N CYS A 133 13.29 16.40 -9.04
CA CYS A 133 12.34 15.43 -9.59
C CYS A 133 11.29 16.12 -10.48
N PHE A 134 10.63 17.17 -9.98
CA PHE A 134 9.60 17.88 -10.75
C PHE A 134 10.16 18.61 -11.97
N ARG A 135 11.37 19.17 -11.88
CA ARG A 135 12.06 19.74 -13.05
C ARG A 135 12.37 18.67 -14.10
N ALA A 136 12.91 17.53 -13.69
CA ALA A 136 13.22 16.42 -14.58
C ALA A 136 11.96 15.83 -15.25
N LEU A 137 10.86 15.70 -14.51
CA LEU A 137 9.55 15.31 -15.05
C LEU A 137 9.06 16.30 -16.12
N SER A 138 9.12 17.60 -15.81
CA SER A 138 8.70 18.65 -16.74
C SER A 138 9.52 18.66 -18.04
N GLU A 139 10.82 18.40 -17.95
CA GLU A 139 11.68 18.25 -19.14
C GLU A 139 11.39 16.98 -19.94
N ALA A 140 11.12 15.86 -19.26
CA ALA A 140 10.75 14.61 -19.92
C ALA A 140 9.49 14.81 -20.78
N PHE A 141 8.44 15.41 -20.22
CA PHE A 141 7.21 15.68 -20.97
C PHE A 141 7.43 16.60 -22.19
N LYS A 142 8.36 17.58 -22.12
CA LYS A 142 8.72 18.43 -23.26
C LYS A 142 9.46 17.67 -24.37
N LYS A 143 10.34 16.74 -24.00
CA LYS A 143 11.15 15.94 -24.95
C LYS A 143 10.34 14.81 -25.61
N HIS A 144 9.27 14.32 -24.99
CA HIS A 144 8.52 13.14 -25.45
C HIS A 144 7.50 13.38 -26.59
N HIS A 145 7.44 14.57 -27.20
CA HIS A 145 6.62 14.82 -28.39
C HIS A 145 7.13 14.13 -29.68
N TYR A 146 8.28 13.45 -29.66
CA TYR A 146 8.89 12.79 -30.81
C TYR A 146 9.48 11.42 -30.42
N TYR A 147 8.70 10.34 -30.42
CA TYR A 147 9.28 8.98 -30.35
C TYR A 147 8.51 7.98 -31.22
N GLU A 148 9.20 7.46 -32.23
CA GLU A 148 8.74 6.43 -33.18
C GLU A 148 8.98 4.99 -32.69
N ASN A 149 9.55 4.79 -31.48
CA ASN A 149 10.00 3.49 -30.98
C ASN A 149 9.27 3.03 -29.70
N SER A 150 8.47 1.96 -29.81
CA SER A 150 7.48 1.56 -28.78
C SER A 150 8.06 0.95 -27.49
N ALA A 151 9.22 0.30 -27.54
CA ALA A 151 9.81 -0.38 -26.37
C ALA A 151 10.54 0.59 -25.41
N ILE A 152 11.28 1.56 -25.96
CA ILE A 152 11.93 2.63 -25.18
C ILE A 152 10.83 3.50 -24.54
N PHE A 153 9.78 3.79 -25.29
CA PHE A 153 8.60 4.49 -24.81
C PHE A 153 7.91 3.75 -23.64
N ALA A 154 7.75 2.43 -23.73
CA ALA A 154 7.18 1.61 -22.67
C ALA A 154 8.00 1.67 -21.36
N SER A 155 9.32 1.49 -21.42
CA SER A 155 10.19 1.60 -20.24
C SER A 155 10.17 3.00 -19.62
N SER A 156 10.12 4.05 -20.45
CA SER A 156 9.96 5.43 -19.98
C SER A 156 8.63 5.65 -19.25
N ILE A 157 7.53 5.03 -19.71
CA ILE A 157 6.23 5.13 -19.03
C ILE A 157 6.22 4.36 -17.70
N GLU A 158 6.81 3.17 -17.61
CA GLU A 158 6.89 2.44 -16.34
C GLU A 158 7.68 3.23 -15.30
N LYS A 159 8.83 3.79 -15.69
CA LYS A 159 9.63 4.67 -14.82
C LYS A 159 8.81 5.88 -14.36
N LEU A 160 8.02 6.48 -15.25
CA LEU A 160 7.15 7.62 -14.93
C LEU A 160 6.04 7.21 -13.94
N LEU A 161 5.36 6.09 -14.18
CA LEU A 161 4.32 5.56 -13.29
C LEU A 161 4.86 5.31 -11.88
N LEU A 162 6.00 4.61 -11.76
CA LEU A 162 6.64 4.34 -10.48
C LEU A 162 7.05 5.63 -9.78
N THR A 163 7.51 6.64 -10.53
CA THR A 163 7.84 7.97 -9.96
C THR A 163 6.63 8.65 -9.35
N VAL A 164 5.50 8.68 -10.07
CA VAL A 164 4.27 9.29 -9.58
C VAL A 164 3.75 8.56 -8.32
N LEU A 165 3.87 7.24 -8.27
CA LEU A 165 3.46 6.44 -7.11
C LEU A 165 4.37 6.67 -5.90
N ILE A 166 5.70 6.72 -6.08
CA ILE A 166 6.65 7.07 -5.02
C ILE A 166 6.35 8.47 -4.46
N VAL A 167 6.10 9.46 -5.33
CA VAL A 167 5.74 10.81 -4.91
C VAL A 167 4.42 10.80 -4.14
N SER A 168 3.42 10.04 -4.60
CA SER A 168 2.12 9.89 -3.92
C SER A 168 2.29 9.30 -2.50
N THR A 169 3.05 8.22 -2.36
CA THR A 169 3.35 7.60 -1.05
C THR A 169 4.16 8.53 -0.14
N ARG A 170 5.09 9.31 -0.69
CA ARG A 170 5.80 10.32 0.10
C ARG A 170 4.81 11.33 0.71
N PHE A 171 3.86 11.82 -0.08
CA PHE A 171 2.86 12.76 0.42
C PHE A 171 2.04 12.15 1.57
N THR A 172 1.69 10.86 1.52
CA THR A 172 0.99 10.17 2.62
C THR A 172 1.87 10.02 3.85
N ALA A 173 3.17 9.79 3.68
CA ALA A 173 4.14 9.72 4.79
C ALA A 173 4.41 11.09 5.45
N THR A 174 4.33 12.20 4.70
CA THR A 174 4.65 13.56 5.15
C THR A 174 3.45 14.45 5.48
N THR A 175 2.22 13.94 5.55
CA THR A 175 1.03 14.79 5.78
C THR A 175 1.08 15.60 7.10
N THR A 176 2.05 15.31 7.97
CA THR A 176 2.37 15.98 9.23
C THR A 176 3.46 17.06 9.13
N LEU A 177 4.30 17.02 8.10
CA LEU A 177 5.47 17.90 7.94
C LEU A 177 5.27 18.99 6.88
N LEU A 178 4.28 18.81 6.01
CA LEU A 178 3.95 19.77 4.99
C LEU A 178 2.98 20.82 5.54
N ASP A 179 3.31 22.09 5.33
CA ASP A 179 2.38 23.21 5.48
C ASP A 179 1.06 22.92 4.76
N ALA A 180 -0.05 23.40 5.32
CA ALA A 180 -1.40 23.34 4.74
C ALA A 180 -1.54 24.01 3.34
N HIS A 181 -0.43 24.48 2.77
CA HIS A 181 -0.30 25.20 1.51
C HIS A 181 0.50 24.44 0.44
N ALA A 182 0.75 23.14 0.60
CA ALA A 182 1.35 22.34 -0.46
C ALA A 182 0.49 22.44 -1.76
N PRO A 183 1.08 22.83 -2.91
CA PRO A 183 0.33 23.22 -4.11
C PRO A 183 -0.38 22.06 -4.84
N SER A 184 -0.19 20.81 -4.39
CA SER A 184 -0.77 19.59 -4.97
C SER A 184 -0.92 18.52 -3.90
N THR A 185 -2.06 17.81 -3.91
CA THR A 185 -2.34 16.71 -2.98
C THR A 185 -1.88 15.37 -3.53
N TRP A 186 -1.72 14.35 -2.67
CA TRP A 186 -1.49 12.97 -3.14
C TRP A 186 -2.60 12.47 -4.08
N LYS A 187 -3.83 13.00 -3.94
CA LYS A 187 -4.97 12.67 -4.82
C LYS A 187 -4.74 13.13 -6.25
N ASP A 188 -4.15 14.32 -6.44
CA ASP A 188 -3.89 14.85 -7.77
C ASP A 188 -2.84 14.01 -8.49
N HIS A 189 -1.80 13.58 -7.77
CA HIS A 189 -0.80 12.64 -8.29
C HIS A 189 -1.41 11.26 -8.59
N LEU A 190 -2.26 10.74 -7.70
CA LEU A 190 -2.89 9.44 -7.89
C LEU A 190 -3.87 9.43 -9.08
N LYS A 191 -4.60 10.53 -9.32
CA LYS A 191 -5.40 10.71 -10.54
C LYS A 191 -4.54 10.68 -11.80
N GLY A 192 -3.40 11.38 -11.79
CA GLY A 192 -2.43 11.31 -12.88
C GLY A 192 -1.91 9.88 -13.12
N ALA A 193 -1.62 9.13 -12.05
CA ALA A 193 -1.22 7.72 -12.15
C ALA A 193 -2.32 6.84 -12.78
N ARG A 194 -3.58 7.01 -12.36
CA ARG A 194 -4.74 6.31 -12.91
C ARG A 194 -4.84 6.53 -14.42
N ASP A 195 -4.85 7.78 -14.87
CA ASP A 195 -5.04 8.12 -16.28
C ASP A 195 -3.89 7.55 -17.13
N LEU A 196 -2.66 7.56 -16.60
CA LEU A 196 -1.52 6.95 -17.26
C LEU A 196 -1.62 5.41 -17.30
N LEU A 197 -2.08 4.77 -16.21
CA LEU A 197 -2.28 3.32 -16.14
C LEU A 197 -3.33 2.84 -17.14
N VAL A 198 -4.45 3.55 -17.29
CA VAL A 198 -5.51 3.22 -18.25
C VAL A 198 -4.96 3.24 -19.67
N ASN A 199 -4.35 4.36 -20.06
CA ASN A 199 -3.81 4.54 -21.40
C ASN A 199 -2.71 3.52 -21.71
N TYR A 200 -1.78 3.34 -20.78
CA TYR A 200 -0.64 2.44 -20.98
C TYR A 200 -1.04 0.95 -20.98
N SER A 201 -1.98 0.55 -20.12
CA SER A 201 -2.51 -0.82 -20.12
C SER A 201 -3.20 -1.15 -21.45
N LEU A 202 -3.96 -0.20 -22.01
CA LEU A 202 -4.60 -0.35 -23.31
C LEU A 202 -3.57 -0.45 -24.44
N MET A 203 -2.56 0.43 -24.47
CA MET A 203 -1.48 0.38 -25.46
C MET A 203 -0.71 -0.94 -25.42
N THR A 204 -0.42 -1.44 -24.22
CA THR A 204 0.32 -2.69 -24.02
C THR A 204 -0.50 -3.91 -24.46
N ARG A 205 -1.80 -3.94 -24.17
CA ARG A 205 -2.71 -5.00 -24.67
C ARG A 205 -2.78 -5.00 -26.20
N LEU A 206 -2.81 -3.84 -26.84
CA LEU A 206 -2.89 -3.73 -28.30
C LEU A 206 -1.58 -4.13 -29.01
N SER A 207 -0.43 -3.77 -28.44
CA SER A 207 0.88 -4.13 -29.02
C SER A 207 1.21 -5.62 -28.85
N LEU A 208 0.81 -6.22 -27.72
CA LEU A 208 1.05 -7.63 -27.41
C LEU A 208 0.12 -8.61 -28.14
N ARG A 209 -0.98 -8.17 -28.77
CA ARG A 209 -1.82 -9.08 -29.60
C ARG A 209 -1.08 -9.78 -30.74
N SER A 210 0.17 -9.39 -31.02
CA SER A 210 1.05 -9.97 -32.03
C SER A 210 2.14 -10.92 -31.48
N ARG A 211 2.28 -11.07 -30.14
CA ARG A 211 3.30 -11.91 -29.47
C ARG A 211 2.72 -12.58 -28.21
N LEU A 212 3.43 -13.55 -27.60
CA LEU A 212 2.98 -14.25 -26.38
C LEU A 212 2.53 -13.27 -25.25
N PRO A 213 1.56 -13.67 -24.40
CA PRO A 213 1.08 -12.83 -23.30
C PRO A 213 2.18 -12.67 -22.23
N TYR A 214 2.86 -11.53 -22.25
CA TYR A 214 3.91 -11.19 -21.30
C TYR A 214 3.68 -9.78 -20.75
N MET A 215 3.42 -9.66 -19.44
CA MET A 215 3.33 -8.36 -18.76
C MET A 215 4.71 -7.96 -18.23
N LEU A 216 5.09 -6.69 -18.41
CA LEU A 216 6.32 -6.12 -17.87
C LEU A 216 6.23 -5.96 -16.34
N SER A 217 7.36 -6.17 -15.66
CA SER A 217 7.42 -6.16 -14.19
C SER A 217 7.16 -4.78 -13.59
N GLY A 218 7.56 -3.69 -14.25
CA GLY A 218 7.30 -2.32 -13.80
C GLY A 218 5.81 -1.98 -13.83
N LEU A 219 5.10 -2.38 -14.89
CA LEU A 219 3.65 -2.24 -15.00
C LEU A 219 2.91 -3.03 -13.92
N ALA A 220 3.32 -4.28 -13.68
CA ALA A 220 2.71 -5.11 -12.65
C ALA A 220 2.88 -4.49 -11.25
N LEU A 221 4.09 -4.03 -10.92
CA LEU A 221 4.35 -3.30 -9.68
C LEU A 221 3.48 -2.03 -9.60
N ALA A 222 3.41 -1.24 -10.67
CA ALA A 222 2.62 0.00 -10.68
C ALA A 222 1.12 -0.25 -10.46
N LYS A 223 0.56 -1.30 -11.07
CA LYS A 223 -0.84 -1.71 -10.83
C LYS A 223 -1.08 -2.11 -9.37
N CYS A 224 -0.22 -2.97 -8.83
CA CYS A 224 -0.34 -3.48 -7.46
C CYS A 224 -0.22 -2.33 -6.43
N TRP A 225 0.70 -1.40 -6.69
CA TRP A 225 0.94 -0.22 -5.84
C TRP A 225 -0.24 0.76 -5.91
N PHE A 226 -0.70 1.09 -7.12
CA PHE A 226 -1.88 1.93 -7.31
C PHE A 226 -3.11 1.36 -6.59
N PHE A 227 -3.38 0.06 -6.75
CA PHE A 227 -4.50 -0.60 -6.10
C PHE A 227 -4.45 -0.44 -4.57
N ALA A 228 -3.28 -0.62 -3.95
CA ALA A 228 -3.17 -0.53 -2.50
C ALA A 228 -3.48 0.89 -1.96
N ILE A 229 -2.95 1.93 -2.61
CA ILE A 229 -3.23 3.32 -2.23
C ILE A 229 -4.73 3.60 -2.43
N GLU A 230 -5.28 3.19 -3.56
CA GLU A 230 -6.68 3.45 -3.90
C GLU A 230 -7.65 2.70 -2.99
N ALA A 231 -7.39 1.43 -2.70
CA ALA A 231 -8.21 0.63 -1.79
C ALA A 231 -8.20 1.21 -0.38
N SER A 232 -7.02 1.60 0.13
CA SER A 232 -6.92 2.30 1.42
C SER A 232 -7.72 3.62 1.38
N ALA A 233 -7.54 4.43 0.35
CA ALA A 233 -8.27 5.68 0.21
C ALA A 233 -9.80 5.49 0.15
N ALA A 234 -10.26 4.47 -0.57
CA ALA A 234 -11.68 4.15 -0.73
C ALA A 234 -12.33 3.66 0.58
N MET A 235 -11.58 2.93 1.41
CA MET A 235 -12.08 2.47 2.72
C MET A 235 -12.07 3.58 3.80
N HIS A 236 -11.10 4.50 3.72
CA HIS A 236 -10.79 5.42 4.80
C HIS A 236 -11.21 6.87 4.57
N THR A 237 -11.59 7.27 3.36
CA THR A 237 -11.98 8.66 3.10
C THR A 237 -13.41 8.74 2.58
N SER A 238 -14.14 9.78 3.01
CA SER A 238 -15.50 10.06 2.55
C SER A 238 -15.56 10.33 1.04
N VAL A 239 -14.44 10.73 0.44
CA VAL A 239 -14.33 11.08 -0.98
C VAL A 239 -13.67 9.95 -1.79
N GLY A 240 -12.88 9.07 -1.20
CA GLY A 240 -12.04 8.10 -1.92
C GLY A 240 -10.72 8.71 -2.43
N GLY A 241 -9.98 7.92 -3.21
CA GLY A 241 -8.72 8.32 -3.84
C GLY A 241 -8.93 8.95 -5.23
N ALA A 242 -8.30 8.36 -6.24
CA ALA A 242 -8.43 8.73 -7.64
C ALA A 242 -9.74 8.24 -8.30
N LEU A 243 -10.49 7.36 -7.65
CA LEU A 243 -11.81 6.90 -8.12
C LEU A 243 -12.95 7.83 -7.74
N SER A 244 -12.66 8.94 -7.05
CA SER A 244 -13.70 9.81 -6.55
C SER A 244 -14.49 10.52 -7.64
N ARG A 245 -15.79 10.20 -7.71
CA ARG A 245 -16.83 10.97 -8.39
C ARG A 245 -17.69 11.68 -7.36
N ALA A 246 -17.33 12.90 -7.01
CA ALA A 246 -18.25 13.85 -6.40
C ALA A 246 -18.70 14.88 -7.43
N GLN A 247 -19.41 14.45 -8.47
CA GLN A 247 -20.50 15.31 -8.97
C GLN A 247 -21.72 14.95 -8.13
N VAL A 248 -21.96 15.78 -7.11
CA VAL A 248 -23.22 15.82 -6.36
C VAL A 248 -24.35 15.72 -7.37
N TRP A 249 -25.29 14.80 -7.13
CA TRP A 249 -26.52 14.70 -7.91
C TRP A 249 -27.19 16.07 -7.95
N GLN A 250 -27.07 16.78 -9.08
CA GLN A 250 -27.83 17.99 -9.34
C GLN A 250 -29.18 17.49 -9.80
N GLY A 251 -30.15 17.58 -8.89
CA GLY A 251 -31.46 17.01 -9.10
C GLY A 251 -32.08 17.45 -10.41
N GLU A 252 -32.55 16.47 -11.18
CA GLU A 252 -33.82 16.49 -11.94
C GLU A 252 -33.90 15.39 -13.02
N THR A 253 -32.82 14.69 -13.37
CA THR A 253 -32.92 13.64 -14.40
C THR A 253 -33.02 12.23 -13.82
N GLY A 254 -34.25 11.72 -13.78
CA GLY A 254 -34.53 10.30 -13.89
C GLY A 254 -34.76 9.56 -12.58
N LEU A 255 -35.97 9.69 -12.02
CA LEU A 255 -36.60 8.58 -11.30
C LEU A 255 -36.82 7.44 -12.30
N LEU A 256 -35.77 6.66 -12.58
CA LEU A 256 -35.97 5.33 -13.16
C LEU A 256 -36.80 4.53 -12.15
N PRO A 257 -37.76 3.70 -12.59
CA PRO A 257 -38.54 2.88 -11.68
C PRO A 257 -37.57 2.06 -10.82
N MET A 258 -37.75 2.11 -9.49
CA MET A 258 -36.91 1.46 -8.49
C MET A 258 -37.42 0.07 -7.98
N PRO A 259 -37.86 -0.92 -8.81
CA PRO A 259 -38.14 -2.27 -8.29
C PRO A 259 -36.89 -3.12 -8.00
N ASP A 260 -35.77 -2.89 -8.68
CA ASP A 260 -34.63 -3.83 -8.70
C ASP A 260 -33.58 -3.65 -7.60
N LEU A 261 -33.64 -2.55 -6.82
CA LEU A 261 -32.67 -2.24 -5.75
C LEU A 261 -32.59 -3.34 -4.68
N TYR A 262 -33.72 -4.01 -4.43
CA TYR A 262 -33.85 -5.06 -3.41
C TYR A 262 -33.75 -6.48 -4.00
N LEU A 263 -33.80 -6.63 -5.33
CA LEU A 263 -33.75 -7.91 -6.02
C LEU A 263 -32.34 -8.30 -6.44
N TYR A 264 -31.49 -7.32 -6.76
CA TYR A 264 -30.12 -7.56 -7.19
C TYR A 264 -29.14 -6.74 -6.34
N ALA A 265 -27.96 -7.31 -6.04
CA ALA A 265 -26.80 -6.48 -5.69
C ALA A 265 -26.60 -5.48 -6.84
N PRO A 266 -26.12 -4.25 -6.60
CA PRO A 266 -25.91 -3.32 -7.69
C PRO A 266 -25.00 -4.04 -8.67
N ALA A 267 -25.47 -4.24 -9.90
CA ALA A 267 -24.55 -4.52 -10.99
C ALA A 267 -23.54 -3.39 -10.87
N VAL A 268 -22.29 -3.74 -10.57
CA VAL A 268 -21.21 -2.78 -10.54
C VAL A 268 -21.28 -2.14 -11.91
N ASP A 269 -21.75 -0.90 -11.99
CA ASP A 269 -21.80 -0.19 -13.26
C ASP A 269 -20.34 0.10 -13.55
N LEU A 270 -19.72 -0.79 -14.33
CA LEU A 270 -18.30 -0.80 -14.66
C LEU A 270 -18.03 0.34 -15.63
N ASP A 271 -18.23 1.57 -15.17
CA ASP A 271 -17.59 2.72 -15.77
C ASP A 271 -16.07 2.47 -15.82
N THR A 272 -15.40 3.05 -16.82
CA THR A 272 -13.96 2.85 -17.10
C THR A 272 -13.06 3.03 -15.86
N GLU A 273 -13.46 3.88 -14.91
CA GLU A 273 -12.73 4.15 -13.67
C GLU A 273 -12.80 2.99 -12.67
N TYR A 274 -13.99 2.43 -12.41
CA TYR A 274 -14.12 1.26 -11.53
C TYR A 274 -13.51 0.02 -12.17
N GLN A 275 -13.60 -0.09 -13.51
CA GLN A 275 -12.88 -1.14 -14.24
C GLN A 275 -11.36 -1.05 -14.00
N THR A 276 -10.79 0.15 -13.91
CA THR A 276 -9.35 0.32 -13.63
C THR A 276 -9.00 -0.16 -12.22
N PHE A 277 -9.83 0.16 -11.22
CA PHE A 277 -9.64 -0.34 -9.86
C PHE A 277 -9.65 -1.87 -9.81
N VAL A 278 -10.67 -2.49 -10.41
CA VAL A 278 -10.78 -3.96 -10.51
C VAL A 278 -9.60 -4.55 -11.28
N ASP A 279 -9.25 -4.01 -12.44
CA ASP A 279 -8.16 -4.47 -13.30
C ASP A 279 -6.78 -4.40 -12.62
N THR A 280 -6.60 -3.47 -11.68
CA THR A 280 -5.35 -3.31 -10.92
C THR A 280 -5.28 -4.25 -9.71
N GLY A 281 -6.44 -4.60 -9.12
CA GLY A 281 -6.53 -5.53 -7.99
C GLY A 281 -6.70 -7.00 -8.39
N CYS A 282 -7.23 -7.31 -9.57
CA CYS A 282 -7.49 -8.69 -9.98
C CYS A 282 -6.20 -9.41 -10.40
N ILE A 283 -5.55 -10.07 -9.44
CA ILE A 283 -4.32 -10.86 -9.62
C ILE A 283 -4.60 -12.37 -9.70
N GLU A 284 -5.88 -12.78 -9.73
CA GLU A 284 -6.30 -14.19 -9.82
C GLU A 284 -5.55 -14.90 -10.97
N PRO A 285 -4.78 -15.98 -10.71
CA PRO A 285 -3.98 -16.66 -11.74
C PRO A 285 -4.82 -17.18 -12.91
N CYS A 286 -6.07 -17.58 -12.64
CA CYS A 286 -7.00 -18.07 -13.64
C CYS A 286 -7.64 -16.95 -14.50
N VAL A 287 -7.65 -15.70 -14.02
CA VAL A 287 -8.23 -14.55 -14.73
C VAL A 287 -7.15 -13.73 -15.45
N HIS A 288 -6.02 -13.48 -14.78
CA HIS A 288 -4.91 -12.67 -15.28
C HIS A 288 -3.55 -13.35 -15.04
N PRO A 289 -3.25 -14.48 -15.72
CA PRO A 289 -2.02 -15.24 -15.50
C PRO A 289 -0.76 -14.42 -15.76
N GLU A 290 -0.76 -13.54 -16.78
CA GLU A 290 0.39 -12.70 -17.10
C GLU A 290 0.70 -11.68 -15.99
N TYR A 291 -0.33 -11.17 -15.32
CA TYR A 291 -0.19 -10.24 -14.22
C TYR A 291 0.33 -10.95 -12.97
N HIS A 292 -0.27 -12.10 -12.63
CA HIS A 292 0.18 -12.97 -11.54
C HIS A 292 1.66 -13.36 -11.69
N HIS A 293 2.04 -13.88 -12.86
CA HIS A 293 3.42 -14.24 -13.15
C HIS A 293 4.38 -13.05 -13.07
N ALA A 294 3.94 -11.85 -13.46
CA ALA A 294 4.76 -10.66 -13.32
C ALA A 294 4.99 -10.29 -11.84
N LEU A 295 3.98 -10.43 -10.99
CA LEU A 295 4.10 -10.20 -9.54
C LEU A 295 4.98 -11.26 -8.86
N LEU A 296 4.90 -12.53 -9.28
CA LEU A 296 5.80 -13.58 -8.81
C LEU A 296 7.27 -13.25 -9.14
N ARG A 297 7.57 -12.75 -10.35
CA ARG A 297 8.94 -12.36 -10.73
C ARG A 297 9.50 -11.21 -9.88
N VAL A 298 8.64 -10.31 -9.40
CA VAL A 298 9.03 -9.19 -8.51
C VAL A 298 8.97 -9.60 -7.03
N GLN A 299 8.60 -10.85 -6.73
CA GLN A 299 8.45 -11.38 -5.37
C GLN A 299 7.44 -10.59 -4.52
N LEU A 300 6.33 -10.17 -5.13
CA LEU A 300 5.24 -9.47 -4.45
C LEU A 300 4.10 -10.38 -3.99
N VAL A 301 4.02 -11.59 -4.53
CA VAL A 301 2.99 -12.57 -4.21
C VAL A 301 3.64 -13.89 -3.85
N HIS A 302 2.99 -14.64 -2.98
CA HIS A 302 3.40 -15.98 -2.58
C HIS A 302 2.22 -16.93 -2.74
N ASP A 303 2.41 -17.94 -3.59
CA ASP A 303 1.41 -18.98 -3.83
C ASP A 303 1.50 -20.00 -2.69
N ILE A 304 0.41 -20.14 -1.93
CA ILE A 304 0.31 -21.08 -0.80
C ILE A 304 -0.24 -22.42 -1.30
N ASP A 305 -1.30 -22.34 -2.12
CA ASP A 305 -1.90 -23.44 -2.87
C ASP A 305 -2.46 -22.92 -4.21
N GLU A 306 -3.21 -23.74 -4.96
CA GLU A 306 -3.72 -23.38 -6.29
C GLU A 306 -4.70 -22.19 -6.28
N ASP A 307 -5.39 -21.95 -5.15
CA ASP A 307 -6.44 -20.93 -5.03
C ASP A 307 -6.10 -19.81 -4.01
N SER A 308 -5.04 -19.99 -3.20
CA SER A 308 -4.63 -19.09 -2.14
C SER A 308 -3.32 -18.39 -2.47
N VAL A 309 -3.43 -17.10 -2.80
CA VAL A 309 -2.30 -16.21 -3.08
C VAL A 309 -2.25 -15.12 -2.02
N PHE A 310 -1.14 -15.06 -1.28
CA PHE A 310 -0.87 -13.97 -0.34
C PHE A 310 -0.09 -12.85 -1.02
N ASN A 311 -0.59 -11.62 -0.96
CA ASN A 311 0.10 -10.46 -1.50
C ASN A 311 0.94 -9.77 -0.40
N LEU A 312 2.26 -9.79 -0.56
CA LEU A 312 3.23 -9.23 0.39
C LEU A 312 3.21 -7.69 0.43
N TYR A 313 2.67 -7.04 -0.61
CA TYR A 313 2.48 -5.61 -0.62
C TYR A 313 1.20 -5.18 0.11
N TRP A 314 0.12 -5.94 -0.08
CA TRP A 314 -1.18 -5.62 0.52
C TRP A 314 -1.34 -6.17 1.94
N GLY A 315 -0.64 -7.25 2.28
CA GLY A 315 -0.72 -7.88 3.59
C GLY A 315 -1.96 -8.74 3.80
N PHE A 316 -2.57 -9.22 2.72
CA PHE A 316 -3.73 -10.09 2.78
C PHE A 316 -3.81 -11.04 1.57
N ASN A 317 -4.56 -12.11 1.74
CA ASN A 317 -4.93 -13.01 0.65
C ASN A 317 -5.87 -12.35 -0.36
N LEU A 318 -5.78 -12.85 -1.59
CA LEU A 318 -6.64 -12.50 -2.72
C LEU A 318 -8.14 -12.51 -2.42
N SER A 319 -8.59 -13.40 -1.54
CA SER A 319 -9.97 -13.50 -1.06
C SER A 319 -10.53 -12.19 -0.49
N PHE A 320 -9.67 -11.33 0.07
CA PHE A 320 -10.05 -10.03 0.63
C PHE A 320 -10.52 -9.02 -0.43
N LEU A 321 -10.16 -9.21 -1.70
CA LEU A 321 -10.54 -8.30 -2.77
C LEU A 321 -12.05 -8.20 -2.94
N ARG A 322 -12.77 -9.32 -2.91
CA ARG A 322 -14.23 -9.35 -3.14
C ARG A 322 -14.99 -8.56 -2.06
N PRO A 323 -14.74 -8.76 -0.75
CA PRO A 323 -15.30 -7.90 0.29
C PRO A 323 -14.99 -6.40 0.11
N VAL A 324 -13.75 -6.04 -0.21
CA VAL A 324 -13.36 -4.63 -0.38
C VAL A 324 -14.07 -4.00 -1.57
N LEU A 325 -14.09 -4.68 -2.71
CA LEU A 325 -14.79 -4.23 -3.92
C LEU A 325 -16.28 -4.02 -3.64
N ALA A 326 -16.92 -4.97 -2.97
CA ALA A 326 -18.33 -4.88 -2.58
C ALA A 326 -18.59 -3.69 -1.63
N PHE A 327 -17.77 -3.54 -0.58
CA PHE A 327 -17.90 -2.43 0.37
C PHE A 327 -17.78 -1.06 -0.33
N VAL A 328 -16.76 -0.89 -1.17
CA VAL A 328 -16.54 0.36 -1.92
C VAL A 328 -17.70 0.62 -2.88
N SER A 329 -18.14 -0.39 -3.62
CA SER A 329 -19.30 -0.25 -4.52
C SER A 329 -20.58 0.12 -3.80
N PHE A 330 -20.85 -0.47 -2.64
CA PHE A 330 -22.09 -0.22 -1.90
C PHE A 330 -22.10 1.18 -1.29
N THR A 331 -20.97 1.59 -0.69
CA THR A 331 -20.84 2.93 -0.12
C THR A 331 -20.93 4.02 -1.20
N ASP A 332 -20.35 3.80 -2.36
CA ASP A 332 -20.45 4.71 -3.50
C ASP A 332 -21.87 4.74 -4.10
N ALA A 333 -22.50 3.59 -4.29
CA ALA A 333 -23.89 3.51 -4.77
C ALA A 333 -24.87 4.24 -3.83
N VAL A 334 -24.68 4.13 -2.51
CA VAL A 334 -25.46 4.86 -1.51
C VAL A 334 -25.29 6.37 -1.69
N LYS A 335 -24.05 6.86 -1.84
CA LYS A 335 -23.76 8.29 -2.05
C LYS A 335 -24.37 8.80 -3.36
N ARG A 336 -24.15 8.11 -4.48
CA ARG A 336 -24.66 8.52 -5.80
C ARG A 336 -26.19 8.56 -5.86
N ARG A 337 -26.84 7.63 -5.17
CA ARG A 337 -28.31 7.50 -5.16
C ARG A 337 -28.98 8.29 -4.02
N GLY A 338 -28.21 8.98 -3.18
CA GLY A 338 -28.73 9.73 -2.04
C GLY A 338 -29.48 8.86 -1.03
N LEU A 339 -29.06 7.60 -0.85
CA LEU A 339 -29.68 6.68 0.11
C LEU A 339 -29.18 7.02 1.52
N ALA A 340 -30.05 6.89 2.52
CA ALA A 340 -29.66 7.03 3.93
C ALA A 340 -28.84 5.81 4.42
N HIS A 341 -29.18 4.61 3.94
CA HIS A 341 -28.53 3.36 4.33
C HIS A 341 -28.36 2.42 3.13
N VAL A 342 -27.38 1.53 3.22
CA VAL A 342 -27.17 0.41 2.31
C VAL A 342 -28.35 -0.58 2.45
N PRO A 343 -28.97 -1.01 1.34
CA PRO A 343 -30.02 -2.03 1.36
C PRO A 343 -29.60 -3.30 2.11
N PHE A 344 -30.51 -3.84 2.93
CA PHE A 344 -30.24 -5.01 3.77
C PHE A 344 -29.65 -6.21 3.02
N LYS A 345 -30.14 -6.50 1.80
CA LYS A 345 -29.62 -7.61 0.97
C LYS A 345 -28.14 -7.44 0.63
N TRP A 346 -27.70 -6.20 0.38
CA TRP A 346 -26.29 -5.91 0.06
C TRP A 346 -25.43 -6.06 1.32
N THR A 347 -25.93 -5.59 2.47
CA THR A 347 -25.28 -5.83 3.76
C THR A 347 -25.14 -7.32 4.05
N MET A 348 -26.19 -8.12 3.85
CA MET A 348 -26.13 -9.59 4.01
C MET A 348 -25.14 -10.25 3.06
N HIS A 349 -25.06 -9.81 1.82
CA HIS A 349 -24.07 -10.31 0.87
C HIS A 349 -22.64 -10.01 1.34
N LEU A 350 -22.37 -8.77 1.77
CA LEU A 350 -21.07 -8.38 2.29
C LEU A 350 -20.70 -9.16 3.55
N LEU A 351 -21.63 -9.36 4.48
CA LEU A 351 -21.42 -10.18 5.67
C LEU A 351 -21.11 -11.64 5.32
N GLY A 352 -21.75 -12.21 4.29
CA GLY A 352 -21.43 -13.56 3.81
C GLY A 352 -20.02 -13.68 3.19
N LEU A 353 -19.58 -12.65 2.47
CA LEU A 353 -18.20 -12.58 1.97
C LEU A 353 -17.19 -12.46 3.12
N LEU A 354 -17.51 -11.66 4.14
CA LEU A 354 -16.68 -11.49 5.33
C LEU A 354 -16.61 -12.76 6.19
N ASP A 355 -17.71 -13.49 6.36
CA ASP A 355 -17.70 -14.76 7.09
C ASP A 355 -16.78 -15.79 6.42
N SER A 356 -16.85 -15.89 5.09
CA SER A 356 -15.97 -16.78 4.32
C SER A 356 -14.50 -16.40 4.51
N LEU A 357 -14.19 -15.11 4.37
CA LEU A 357 -12.85 -14.55 4.57
C LEU A 357 -12.30 -14.85 5.99
N LEU A 358 -13.09 -14.60 7.03
CA LEU A 358 -12.63 -14.73 8.42
C LEU A 358 -12.37 -16.18 8.85
N GLN A 359 -12.83 -17.17 8.06
CA GLN A 359 -12.53 -18.59 8.30
C GLN A 359 -11.23 -19.05 7.64
N GLU A 360 -10.64 -18.23 6.75
CA GLU A 360 -9.43 -18.57 6.04
C GLU A 360 -8.21 -18.60 6.94
N ARG A 361 -7.31 -19.53 6.61
CA ARG A 361 -6.00 -19.69 7.23
C ARG A 361 -4.94 -19.72 6.13
N VAL A 362 -4.03 -18.77 6.17
CA VAL A 362 -2.82 -18.75 5.35
C VAL A 362 -1.89 -19.86 5.82
N VAL A 363 -1.62 -19.92 7.13
CA VAL A 363 -0.81 -20.99 7.73
C VAL A 363 -1.72 -22.15 8.16
N PRO A 364 -1.52 -23.36 7.63
CA PRO A 364 -2.33 -24.52 8.01
C PRO A 364 -2.30 -24.76 9.52
N GLY A 365 -3.47 -24.88 10.15
CA GLY A 365 -3.60 -25.20 11.57
C GLY A 365 -3.27 -24.06 12.55
N VAL A 366 -3.03 -22.84 12.07
CA VAL A 366 -2.82 -21.67 12.95
C VAL A 366 -4.04 -21.41 13.85
N CYS A 367 -3.78 -20.98 15.08
CA CYS A 367 -4.82 -20.51 15.99
C CYS A 367 -5.23 -19.08 15.60
N LEU A 368 -6.43 -18.87 15.04
CA LEU A 368 -6.88 -17.54 14.61
C LEU A 368 -7.15 -16.54 15.76
N HIS A 369 -7.13 -16.99 17.01
CA HIS A 369 -7.29 -16.12 18.17
C HIS A 369 -5.96 -15.53 18.66
N THR A 370 -4.87 -16.31 18.60
CA THR A 370 -3.55 -15.90 19.10
C THR A 370 -2.50 -15.76 18.00
N PHE A 371 -2.81 -16.25 16.80
CA PHE A 371 -1.94 -16.44 15.64
C PHE A 371 -0.73 -17.35 15.86
N GLU A 372 -0.74 -18.13 16.95
CA GLU A 372 0.30 -19.12 17.22
C GLU A 372 0.23 -20.28 16.22
N ILE A 373 1.39 -20.67 15.71
CA ILE A 373 1.57 -21.79 14.80
C ILE A 373 1.89 -23.02 15.65
N PRO A 374 1.04 -24.05 15.68
CA PRO A 374 1.34 -25.27 16.41
C PRO A 374 2.48 -26.03 15.75
N ARG A 375 3.29 -26.74 16.54
CA ARG A 375 4.40 -27.58 16.04
C ARG A 375 3.95 -28.69 15.09
N SER A 376 2.68 -29.08 15.15
CA SER A 376 2.05 -30.05 14.23
C SER A 376 1.73 -29.47 12.85
N SER A 377 1.77 -28.15 12.68
CA SER A 377 1.55 -27.50 11.39
C SER A 377 2.68 -27.82 10.42
N ILE A 378 2.32 -28.17 9.19
CA ILE A 378 3.29 -28.42 8.09
C ILE A 378 4.09 -27.16 7.71
N ALA A 379 3.58 -25.99 8.08
CA ALA A 379 4.23 -24.69 7.88
C ALA A 379 5.00 -24.22 9.12
N HIS A 380 5.05 -25.01 10.20
CA HIS A 380 5.88 -24.65 11.35
C HIS A 380 7.37 -24.71 10.96
N PRO A 381 8.21 -23.71 11.32
CA PRO A 381 9.63 -23.69 10.91
C PRO A 381 10.46 -24.88 11.41
N GLU A 382 10.06 -25.49 12.52
CA GLU A 382 10.69 -26.70 13.08
C GLU A 382 10.00 -28.01 12.64
N TYR A 383 9.06 -27.98 11.69
CA TYR A 383 8.41 -29.18 11.19
C TYR A 383 9.38 -30.04 10.34
N GLU A 384 9.45 -31.33 10.64
CA GLU A 384 10.38 -32.29 10.01
C GLU A 384 9.72 -33.24 8.99
N GLY A 385 8.40 -33.17 8.79
CA GLY A 385 7.71 -34.03 7.83
C GLY A 385 8.01 -33.71 6.36
N GLU A 386 7.85 -34.70 5.48
CA GLU A 386 8.16 -34.57 4.05
C GLU A 386 7.26 -33.57 3.30
N ASN A 387 6.03 -33.34 3.80
CA ASN A 387 5.05 -32.39 3.26
C ASN A 387 5.22 -30.96 3.80
N ARG A 388 6.42 -30.61 4.28
CA ARG A 388 6.71 -29.28 4.84
C ARG A 388 6.42 -28.16 3.83
N LEU A 389 5.56 -27.23 4.23
CA LEU A 389 5.29 -26.00 3.50
C LEU A 389 6.32 -24.93 3.90
N ARG A 390 7.01 -24.34 2.92
CA ARG A 390 8.03 -23.30 3.17
C ARG A 390 7.46 -21.92 2.84
N LEU A 391 7.08 -21.18 3.88
CA LEU A 391 6.69 -19.77 3.74
C LEU A 391 7.90 -18.84 3.96
N PRO A 392 7.85 -17.59 3.47
CA PRO A 392 8.92 -16.60 3.65
C PRO A 392 9.16 -16.26 5.12
N GLU A 393 10.36 -15.80 5.47
CA GLU A 393 10.70 -15.38 6.84
C GLU A 393 9.78 -14.27 7.36
N SER A 394 9.32 -13.38 6.48
CA SER A 394 8.37 -12.32 6.81
C SER A 394 6.99 -12.82 7.27
N CYS A 395 6.67 -14.10 7.06
CA CYS A 395 5.47 -14.73 7.61
C CYS A 395 5.56 -14.95 9.13
N TYR A 396 6.76 -15.09 9.69
CA TYR A 396 6.93 -15.53 11.07
C TYR A 396 7.35 -14.40 12.00
N ALA A 397 6.82 -14.41 13.22
CA ALA A 397 7.39 -13.72 14.37
C ALA A 397 7.70 -14.75 15.46
N THR A 398 8.74 -14.50 16.25
CA THR A 398 9.22 -15.47 17.23
C THR A 398 9.38 -14.87 18.59
N LYS A 399 9.04 -15.65 19.62
CA LYS A 399 9.24 -15.30 21.02
C LYS A 399 9.70 -16.54 21.78
N ARG A 400 10.51 -16.38 22.82
CA ARG A 400 10.79 -17.47 23.77
C ARG A 400 9.67 -17.53 24.81
N ASP A 401 9.17 -18.69 25.19
CA ASP A 401 8.24 -18.79 26.31
C ASP A 401 8.97 -18.74 27.68
N GLU A 402 8.23 -18.84 28.78
CA GLU A 402 8.79 -18.89 30.14
C GLU A 402 9.71 -20.11 30.38
N GLN A 403 9.59 -21.15 29.55
CA GLN A 403 10.37 -22.38 29.59
C GLN A 403 11.59 -22.31 28.65
N GLY A 404 11.74 -21.21 27.90
CA GLY A 404 12.81 -20.98 26.95
C GLY A 404 12.58 -21.54 25.54
N ASN A 405 11.44 -22.19 25.28
CA ASN A 405 11.09 -22.73 23.96
C ASN A 405 10.67 -21.61 23.00
N LEU A 406 10.96 -21.79 21.71
CA LEU A 406 10.51 -20.86 20.68
C LEU A 406 9.03 -21.11 20.37
N VAL A 407 8.27 -20.02 20.38
CA VAL A 407 6.88 -19.91 19.93
C VAL A 407 6.86 -19.08 18.66
N TYR A 408 6.18 -19.58 17.64
CA TYR A 408 6.07 -18.97 16.33
C TYR A 408 4.66 -18.40 16.13
N PHE A 409 4.57 -17.18 15.63
CA PHE A 409 3.32 -16.49 15.28
C PHE A 409 3.27 -16.25 13.77
N SER A 410 2.08 -16.34 13.17
CA SER A 410 1.85 -16.03 11.76
C SER A 410 1.43 -14.57 11.59
N TRP A 411 2.33 -13.78 10.99
CA TRP A 411 2.03 -12.41 10.56
C TRP A 411 1.10 -12.36 9.36
N PHE A 412 1.13 -13.35 8.47
CA PHE A 412 0.25 -13.39 7.31
C PHE A 412 -1.20 -13.56 7.75
N ASP A 413 -1.47 -14.50 8.66
CA ASP A 413 -2.81 -14.71 9.22
C ASP A 413 -3.26 -13.52 10.06
N ALA A 414 -2.38 -12.98 10.90
CA ALA A 414 -2.70 -11.81 11.71
C ALA A 414 -3.10 -10.61 10.84
N SER A 415 -2.28 -10.27 9.84
CA SER A 415 -2.55 -9.17 8.93
C SER A 415 -3.85 -9.38 8.14
N HIS A 416 -4.04 -10.57 7.57
CA HIS A 416 -5.24 -10.92 6.83
C HIS A 416 -6.51 -10.82 7.69
N GLN A 417 -6.48 -11.39 8.90
CA GLN A 417 -7.61 -11.38 9.82
C GLN A 417 -7.92 -9.98 10.34
N PHE A 418 -6.91 -9.16 10.65
CA PHE A 418 -7.14 -7.79 11.08
C PHE A 418 -7.74 -6.91 9.98
N HIS A 419 -7.43 -7.15 8.70
CA HIS A 419 -8.12 -6.50 7.59
C HIS A 419 -9.59 -6.92 7.49
N GLY A 420 -9.89 -8.21 7.67
CA GLY A 420 -11.26 -8.72 7.73
C GLY A 420 -12.06 -8.18 8.93
N ASP A 421 -11.46 -8.17 10.11
CA ASP A 421 -12.05 -7.64 11.34
C ASP A 421 -12.28 -6.13 11.23
N TYR A 422 -11.35 -5.38 10.61
CA TYR A 422 -11.53 -3.96 10.30
C TYR A 422 -12.78 -3.73 9.46
N LEU A 423 -12.93 -4.46 8.35
CA LEU A 423 -14.07 -4.27 7.45
C LEU A 423 -15.38 -4.68 8.13
N SER A 424 -15.36 -5.76 8.93
CA SER A 424 -16.49 -6.20 9.75
C SER A 424 -16.93 -5.14 10.75
N LEU A 425 -15.99 -4.59 11.53
CA LEU A 425 -16.27 -3.50 12.45
C LEU A 425 -16.79 -2.25 11.72
N ARG A 426 -16.23 -1.90 10.55
CA ARG A 426 -16.74 -0.77 9.74
C ARG A 426 -18.20 -0.99 9.35
N VAL A 427 -18.57 -2.17 8.87
CA VAL A 427 -19.97 -2.49 8.52
C VAL A 427 -20.88 -2.42 9.74
N MET A 428 -20.39 -2.84 10.91
CA MET A 428 -21.16 -2.80 12.16
C MET A 428 -21.43 -1.37 12.63
N VAL A 429 -20.40 -0.51 12.68
CA VAL A 429 -20.51 0.80 13.33
C VAL A 429 -20.85 1.95 12.37
N SER A 430 -20.68 1.78 11.06
CA SER A 430 -20.92 2.86 10.09
C SER A 430 -22.42 3.17 9.96
N GLN A 431 -22.73 4.48 9.89
CA GLN A 431 -24.10 4.99 9.73
C GLN A 431 -24.80 4.48 8.46
N ASN A 432 -24.05 4.30 7.36
CA ASN A 432 -24.60 3.79 6.11
C ASN A 432 -24.95 2.30 6.18
N PHE A 433 -24.52 1.56 7.20
CA PHE A 433 -24.74 0.12 7.31
C PHE A 433 -25.60 -0.20 8.55
N LEU A 434 -25.04 -0.86 9.57
CA LEU A 434 -25.81 -1.32 10.73
C LEU A 434 -25.92 -0.27 11.84
N ALA A 435 -25.02 0.73 11.86
CA ALA A 435 -25.00 1.81 12.85
C ALA A 435 -25.08 1.32 14.31
N LEU A 436 -24.45 0.18 14.62
CA LEU A 436 -24.44 -0.38 15.97
C LEU A 436 -23.71 0.54 16.94
N PRO A 437 -24.22 0.71 18.17
CA PRO A 437 -23.55 1.51 19.18
C PRO A 437 -22.22 0.85 19.59
N ARG A 438 -21.28 1.67 20.04
CA ARG A 438 -19.96 1.18 20.49
C ARG A 438 -20.06 0.18 21.63
N SER A 439 -21.01 0.31 22.55
CA SER A 439 -21.18 -0.66 23.65
C SER A 439 -21.78 -2.01 23.22
N HIS A 440 -22.20 -2.17 21.96
CA HIS A 440 -22.86 -3.38 21.50
C HIS A 440 -22.00 -4.63 21.76
N PRO A 441 -22.57 -5.75 22.26
CA PRO A 441 -21.79 -6.94 22.63
C PRO A 441 -20.90 -7.47 21.51
N ASP A 442 -21.40 -7.51 20.28
CA ASP A 442 -20.62 -7.99 19.13
C ASP A 442 -19.48 -7.04 18.73
N VAL A 443 -19.69 -5.72 18.88
CA VAL A 443 -18.64 -4.72 18.64
C VAL A 443 -17.53 -4.89 19.67
N GLN A 444 -17.91 -5.01 20.95
CA GLN A 444 -16.96 -5.25 22.04
C GLN A 444 -16.26 -6.60 21.92
N TYR A 445 -16.95 -7.64 21.45
CA TYR A 445 -16.34 -8.95 21.19
C TYR A 445 -15.22 -8.84 20.15
N LEU A 446 -15.46 -8.18 19.01
CA LEU A 446 -14.43 -8.01 17.97
C LEU A 446 -13.26 -7.15 18.47
N ILE A 447 -13.52 -6.11 19.27
CA ILE A 447 -12.45 -5.30 19.89
C ILE A 447 -11.57 -6.18 20.80
N ARG A 448 -12.18 -7.02 21.65
CA ARG A 448 -11.42 -7.94 22.51
C ARG A 448 -10.64 -8.97 21.70
N LYS A 449 -11.29 -9.63 20.73
CA LYS A 449 -10.64 -10.58 19.79
C LYS A 449 -9.42 -9.95 19.14
N PHE A 450 -9.53 -8.70 18.68
CA PHE A 450 -8.44 -7.96 18.08
C PHE A 450 -7.26 -7.74 19.04
N PHE A 451 -7.52 -7.27 20.26
CA PHE A 451 -6.44 -7.04 21.24
C PHE A 451 -5.83 -8.34 21.78
N ASP A 452 -6.61 -9.42 21.89
CA ASP A 452 -6.10 -10.74 22.25
C ASP A 452 -5.19 -11.30 21.15
N GLY A 453 -5.54 -11.05 19.88
CA GLY A 453 -4.75 -11.39 18.70
C GLY A 453 -3.55 -10.47 18.46
N ALA A 454 -3.50 -9.29 19.08
CA ALA A 454 -2.38 -8.34 18.96
C ALA A 454 -1.15 -8.83 19.75
N PHE A 455 -0.61 -9.99 19.34
CA PHE A 455 0.44 -10.72 20.05
C PHE A 455 1.70 -9.90 20.30
N PHE A 456 1.94 -8.82 19.56
CA PHE A 456 3.07 -7.92 19.73
C PHE A 456 2.92 -6.92 20.90
N ILE A 457 1.72 -6.79 21.49
CA ILE A 457 1.50 -6.00 22.71
C ILE A 457 1.56 -6.93 23.92
N LYS A 458 2.55 -6.73 24.81
CA LYS A 458 2.77 -7.62 25.97
C LYS A 458 2.55 -6.90 27.29
N SER A 459 2.02 -7.62 28.27
CA SER A 459 1.80 -7.10 29.62
C SER A 459 3.09 -7.11 30.45
N LYS A 460 3.38 -6.00 31.13
CA LYS A 460 4.48 -5.89 32.11
C LYS A 460 4.29 -6.77 33.34
N LYS A 461 3.07 -7.27 33.58
CA LYS A 461 2.78 -8.23 34.66
C LYS A 461 3.33 -9.63 34.37
N SER A 462 3.68 -9.92 33.11
CA SER A 462 4.28 -11.21 32.74
C SER A 462 5.70 -11.34 33.33
N ALA A 463 6.05 -12.53 33.83
CA ALA A 463 7.38 -12.82 34.36
C ALA A 463 8.50 -12.54 33.33
N GLN A 464 8.14 -12.61 32.06
CA GLN A 464 9.02 -12.38 30.93
C GLN A 464 9.48 -10.93 30.74
N TYR A 465 8.77 -9.95 31.31
CA TYR A 465 9.13 -8.54 31.15
C TYR A 465 10.54 -8.23 31.67
N GLU A 466 10.96 -8.83 32.79
CA GLU A 466 12.31 -8.60 33.34
C GLU A 466 13.43 -9.08 32.41
N HIS A 467 13.18 -10.16 31.66
CA HIS A 467 14.12 -10.68 30.68
C HIS A 467 14.15 -9.85 29.39
N GLU A 468 13.01 -9.28 28.99
CA GLU A 468 12.88 -8.52 27.75
C GLU A 468 13.07 -7.01 27.91
N ARG A 469 13.18 -6.47 29.13
CA ARG A 469 13.20 -5.00 29.37
C ARG A 469 14.28 -4.25 28.57
N HIS A 470 15.36 -4.93 28.21
CA HIS A 470 16.48 -4.39 27.45
C HIS A 470 16.28 -4.45 25.92
N HIS A 471 15.23 -5.14 25.46
CA HIS A 471 14.85 -5.38 24.08
C HIS A 471 13.43 -4.85 23.82
N VAL A 472 13.18 -3.61 24.27
CA VAL A 472 11.88 -2.95 24.16
C VAL A 472 11.98 -1.77 23.20
N VAL A 473 11.05 -1.69 22.23
CA VAL A 473 10.90 -0.54 21.34
C VAL A 473 10.34 0.65 22.13
N THR A 474 9.24 0.40 22.85
CA THR A 474 8.62 1.36 23.76
C THR A 474 7.71 0.67 24.76
N ASP A 475 7.41 1.36 25.85
CA ASP A 475 6.57 0.87 26.92
C ASP A 475 5.63 1.96 27.46
N SER A 476 4.56 1.51 28.12
CA SER A 476 3.56 2.31 28.81
C SER A 476 3.47 1.88 30.28
N SER A 477 2.42 2.25 31.01
CA SER A 477 2.28 1.88 32.42
C SER A 477 2.17 0.38 32.65
N ASN A 478 1.37 -0.31 31.85
CA ASN A 478 1.01 -1.72 32.01
C ASN A 478 1.52 -2.61 30.86
N TYR A 479 1.91 -2.03 29.73
CA TYR A 479 2.24 -2.76 28.52
C TYR A 479 3.61 -2.36 27.93
N TYR A 480 4.15 -3.20 27.06
CA TYR A 480 5.40 -2.96 26.33
C TYR A 480 5.39 -3.63 24.95
N LEU A 481 6.24 -3.12 24.07
CA LEU A 481 6.46 -3.63 22.72
C LEU A 481 7.88 -4.19 22.61
N SER A 482 7.98 -5.51 22.45
CA SER A 482 9.25 -6.23 22.31
C SER A 482 9.81 -6.09 20.89
N THR A 483 11.13 -5.89 20.75
CA THR A 483 11.79 -5.81 19.43
C THR A 483 11.67 -7.09 18.61
N ASN A 484 11.36 -8.22 19.24
CA ASN A 484 11.22 -9.53 18.57
C ASN A 484 9.86 -9.72 17.89
N LEU A 485 8.83 -9.02 18.36
CA LEU A 485 7.45 -9.18 17.88
C LEU A 485 6.91 -7.91 17.22
N PHE A 486 7.44 -6.74 17.60
CA PHE A 486 6.99 -5.46 17.12
C PHE A 486 8.01 -4.85 16.16
N ASP A 487 7.69 -4.93 14.86
CA ASP A 487 8.50 -4.37 13.79
C ASP A 487 7.62 -3.65 12.76
N ILE A 488 8.20 -3.31 11.61
CA ILE A 488 7.55 -2.49 10.60
C ILE A 488 6.31 -3.14 9.97
N ARG A 489 6.16 -4.47 10.05
CA ARG A 489 4.94 -5.18 9.62
C ARG A 489 3.69 -4.69 10.35
N CYS A 490 3.85 -4.17 11.57
CA CYS A 490 2.78 -3.52 12.32
C CYS A 490 2.08 -2.40 11.56
N VAL A 491 2.76 -1.74 10.61
CA VAL A 491 2.17 -0.69 9.76
C VAL A 491 0.96 -1.19 8.96
N MET A 492 0.94 -2.47 8.58
CA MET A 492 -0.14 -3.08 7.78
C MET A 492 -1.48 -3.09 8.53
N VAL A 493 -1.41 -3.11 9.86
CA VAL A 493 -2.60 -3.31 10.72
C VAL A 493 -3.05 -1.98 11.37
N GLN A 494 -2.44 -0.86 10.99
CA GLN A 494 -2.70 0.46 11.59
C GLN A 494 -4.16 0.92 11.42
N SER A 495 -4.80 0.52 10.31
CA SER A 495 -6.19 0.87 10.01
C SER A 495 -7.16 0.38 11.09
N MET A 496 -6.88 -0.80 11.64
CA MET A 496 -7.67 -1.35 12.74
C MET A 496 -7.49 -0.53 14.02
N PHE A 497 -6.24 -0.20 14.40
CA PHE A 497 -5.96 0.65 15.56
C PHE A 497 -6.62 2.03 15.47
N ARG A 498 -6.60 2.64 14.27
CA ARG A 498 -7.29 3.92 14.02
C ARG A 498 -8.79 3.77 14.19
N LEU A 499 -9.42 2.72 13.65
CA LEU A 499 -10.85 2.50 13.82
C LEU A 499 -11.21 2.29 15.28
N VAL A 500 -10.50 1.39 15.98
CA VAL A 500 -10.85 1.05 17.37
C VAL A 500 -10.67 2.23 18.31
N SER A 501 -9.76 3.16 18.04
CA SER A 501 -9.63 4.39 18.87
C SER A 501 -10.93 5.21 18.97
N GLY A 502 -11.78 5.18 17.94
CA GLY A 502 -13.05 5.90 17.93
C GLY A 502 -14.20 5.18 18.64
N ILE A 503 -14.03 3.90 18.97
CA ILE A 503 -15.12 3.02 19.46
C ILE A 503 -14.78 2.25 20.74
N VAL A 504 -13.52 2.22 21.19
CA VAL A 504 -13.15 1.53 22.43
C VAL A 504 -13.78 2.20 23.65
N VAL A 505 -14.21 1.37 24.60
CA VAL A 505 -14.84 1.82 25.85
C VAL A 505 -13.86 1.81 27.01
N GLU A 506 -13.06 0.75 27.12
CA GLU A 506 -12.15 0.52 28.24
C GLU A 506 -10.84 1.33 28.11
N GLU A 507 -10.38 1.90 29.23
CA GLU A 507 -9.09 2.63 29.29
C GLU A 507 -7.89 1.71 28.99
N ASP A 508 -7.99 0.42 29.32
CA ASP A 508 -6.96 -0.57 29.01
C ASP A 508 -6.67 -0.65 27.50
N HIS A 509 -7.72 -0.64 26.68
CA HIS A 509 -7.59 -0.63 25.23
C HIS A 509 -6.99 0.68 24.71
N PHE A 510 -7.29 1.83 25.32
CA PHE A 510 -6.66 3.08 24.94
C PHE A 510 -5.16 3.09 25.18
N GLU A 511 -4.71 2.59 26.33
CA GLU A 511 -3.29 2.49 26.63
C GLU A 511 -2.56 1.65 25.57
N LYS A 512 -3.15 0.52 25.15
CA LYS A 512 -2.62 -0.33 24.09
C LYS A 512 -2.54 0.38 22.73
N ILE A 513 -3.54 1.21 22.40
CA ILE A 513 -3.58 1.99 21.15
C ILE A 513 -2.50 3.08 21.14
N GLU A 514 -2.39 3.86 22.23
CA GLU A 514 -1.34 4.88 22.39
C GLU A 514 0.04 4.23 22.28
N LEU A 515 0.24 3.11 22.97
CA LEU A 515 1.48 2.34 22.92
C LEU A 515 1.80 1.87 21.49
N TYR A 516 0.82 1.30 20.78
CA TYR A 516 0.98 0.84 19.40
C TYR A 516 1.45 1.97 18.48
N PHE A 517 0.73 3.10 18.45
CA PHE A 517 1.09 4.21 17.58
C PHE A 517 2.45 4.81 17.94
N MET A 518 2.79 4.85 19.23
CA MET A 518 4.11 5.28 19.66
C MET A 518 5.22 4.33 19.20
N GLY A 519 4.97 3.03 19.25
CA GLY A 519 5.88 2.01 18.74
C GLY A 519 6.16 2.20 17.27
N VAL A 520 5.11 2.29 16.44
CA VAL A 520 5.30 2.42 14.99
C VAL A 520 5.91 3.78 14.61
N LEU A 521 5.64 4.86 15.36
CA LEU A 521 6.32 6.14 15.15
C LEU A 521 7.84 6.01 15.40
N LYS A 522 8.26 5.30 16.45
CA LYS A 522 9.69 5.03 16.71
C LYS A 522 10.34 4.17 15.63
N LEU A 523 9.57 3.34 14.94
CA LEU A 523 10.04 2.59 13.78
C LEU A 523 10.19 3.46 12.51
N GLY A 524 9.80 4.74 12.54
CA GLY A 524 10.01 5.68 11.44
C GLY A 524 8.77 5.98 10.58
N ASN A 525 7.57 5.58 11.01
CA ASN A 525 6.34 5.91 10.27
C ASN A 525 5.71 7.23 10.76
N GLY A 526 5.94 8.31 10.01
CA GLY A 526 5.53 9.67 10.37
C GLY A 526 4.03 9.93 10.22
N SER A 527 3.31 9.11 9.44
CA SER A 527 1.85 9.27 9.22
C SER A 527 1.03 9.06 10.49
N LEU A 528 1.63 8.47 11.53
CA LEU A 528 0.97 8.11 12.78
C LEU A 528 0.99 9.20 13.84
N LEU A 529 1.74 10.29 13.64
CA LEU A 529 1.71 11.42 14.57
C LEU A 529 0.30 12.01 14.70
N LYS A 530 -0.43 12.15 13.57
CA LYS A 530 -1.85 12.55 13.60
C LYS A 530 -2.74 11.53 14.28
N SER A 531 -2.40 10.25 14.20
CA SER A 531 -3.18 9.20 14.87
C SER A 531 -3.02 9.31 16.39
N LEU A 532 -1.82 9.67 16.88
CA LEU A 532 -1.59 9.98 18.30
C LEU A 532 -2.33 11.23 18.74
N ASP A 533 -2.25 12.32 17.97
CA ASP A 533 -3.01 13.55 18.25
C ASP A 533 -4.52 13.28 18.28
N MET A 534 -5.01 12.45 17.36
CA MET A 534 -6.40 12.01 17.32
C MET A 534 -6.80 11.24 18.57
N VAL A 535 -5.98 10.26 19.00
CA VAL A 535 -6.25 9.50 20.24
C VAL A 535 -6.30 10.42 21.45
N ALA A 536 -5.35 11.36 21.56
CA ALA A 536 -5.33 12.35 22.63
C ALA A 536 -6.60 13.23 22.63
N ARG A 537 -7.06 13.67 21.45
CA ARG A 537 -8.30 14.44 21.31
C ARG A 537 -9.54 13.64 21.67
N ILE A 538 -9.63 12.38 21.22
CA ILE A 538 -10.74 11.48 21.58
C ILE A 538 -10.82 11.34 23.10
N ARG A 539 -9.67 11.19 23.77
CA ARG A 539 -9.61 11.09 25.22
C ARG A 539 -10.14 12.33 25.92
N LEU A 540 -9.78 13.52 25.44
CA LEU A 540 -10.31 14.79 25.95
C LEU A 540 -11.83 14.90 25.75
N LEU A 541 -12.32 14.62 24.55
CA LEU A 541 -13.76 14.68 24.25
C LEU A 541 -14.57 13.66 25.08
N ARG A 542 -13.99 12.49 25.38
CA ARG A 542 -14.62 11.50 26.28
C ARG A 542 -14.70 12.02 27.70
N ALA A 543 -13.65 12.69 28.19
CA ALA A 543 -13.66 13.28 29.52
C ALA A 543 -14.70 14.41 29.62
N GLU A 544 -14.81 15.26 28.60
CA GLU A 544 -15.83 16.31 28.52
C GLU A 544 -17.25 15.71 28.48
N ASN A 545 -17.48 14.72 27.60
CA ASN A 545 -18.78 14.07 27.49
C ASN A 545 -19.17 13.30 28.75
N ALA A 546 -18.23 12.72 29.49
CA ALA A 546 -18.52 12.07 30.77
C ALA A 546 -19.07 13.06 31.80
N VAL A 547 -18.60 14.32 31.77
CA VAL A 547 -19.15 15.40 32.61
C VAL A 547 -20.56 15.79 32.16
N GLU A 548 -20.81 15.84 30.83
CA GLU A 548 -22.13 16.17 30.28
C GLU A 548 -23.19 15.09 30.50
N LEU A 549 -22.81 13.82 30.30
CA LEU A 549 -23.71 12.67 30.33
C LEU A 549 -23.97 12.14 31.75
N GLY A 550 -23.10 12.47 32.71
CA GLY A 550 -23.16 11.92 34.07
C GLY A 550 -23.06 10.40 34.05
N ASP A 551 -24.12 9.71 34.50
CA ASP A 551 -24.18 8.24 34.55
C ASP A 551 -24.65 7.58 33.25
N ALA A 552 -25.06 8.36 32.24
CA ALA A 552 -25.51 7.80 30.97
C ALA A 552 -24.33 7.25 30.14
N PRO A 553 -24.49 6.10 29.45
CA PRO A 553 -23.42 5.54 28.63
C PRO A 553 -23.14 6.43 27.40
N ASP A 554 -21.86 6.72 27.18
CA ASP A 554 -21.40 7.40 25.97
C ASP A 554 -21.37 6.42 24.79
N GLU A 555 -22.41 6.48 23.96
CA GLU A 555 -22.56 5.68 22.75
C GLU A 555 -22.03 6.37 21.48
N ARG A 556 -21.43 7.56 21.62
CA ARG A 556 -20.93 8.31 20.46
C ARG A 556 -19.74 7.57 19.85
N ILE A 557 -19.80 7.38 18.54
CA ILE A 557 -18.66 6.92 17.74
C ILE A 557 -17.87 8.17 17.35
N TYR A 558 -16.60 8.21 17.77
CA TYR A 558 -15.71 9.32 17.47
C TYR A 558 -15.06 9.07 16.11
N ASP A 559 -15.68 9.59 15.05
CA ASP A 559 -15.14 9.51 13.71
C ASP A 559 -14.30 10.78 13.40
N PHE A 560 -13.04 10.59 13.00
CA PHE A 560 -12.09 11.64 12.65
C PHE A 560 -11.63 11.56 11.17
N TYR A 561 -12.46 11.01 10.27
CA TYR A 561 -12.18 11.01 8.82
C TYR A 561 -12.38 12.37 8.12
N ASP A 562 -12.47 13.48 8.86
CA ASP A 562 -12.80 14.81 8.32
C ASP A 562 -11.61 15.50 7.62
N SER A 563 -10.42 14.91 7.67
CA SER A 563 -9.27 15.36 6.88
C SER A 563 -9.35 14.72 5.49
N MET A 564 -9.69 15.52 4.46
CA MET A 564 -9.65 15.08 3.05
C MET A 564 -8.29 14.52 2.61
N ASN A 565 -7.24 14.64 3.43
CA ASN A 565 -5.85 14.41 3.07
C ASN A 565 -5.20 13.21 3.77
N ASP A 566 -5.81 12.60 4.79
CA ASP A 566 -5.16 11.55 5.58
C ASP A 566 -5.71 10.15 5.24
N ILE A 567 -4.86 9.31 4.65
CA ILE A 567 -5.09 7.87 4.52
C ILE A 567 -4.08 7.11 5.38
N PRO A 568 -4.47 6.00 6.03
CA PRO A 568 -3.51 5.06 6.60
C PRO A 568 -2.81 4.33 5.46
N PHE A 569 -1.77 4.96 4.93
CA PHE A 569 -0.91 4.37 3.92
C PHE A 569 0.53 4.70 4.26
N SER A 570 1.41 3.72 4.08
CA SER A 570 2.84 3.81 4.38
C SER A 570 3.69 3.92 3.15
#